data_AF-A0A345DRP8-F1
#
_entry.id   AF-A0A345DRP8-F1
#
_cell.length_a   1.000
_cell.length_b   1.000
_cell.length_c   1.000
_cell.angle_alpha   90.00
_cell.angle_beta   90.00
_cell.angle_gamma   90.00
#
_symmetry.space_group_name_H-M   'P 1'
#
loop_
_entity.id
_entity.type
_entity.pdbx_description
1 polymer ?
#
loop_
_entity_poly.entity_id
_entity_poly.type
_entity_poly.pdbx_seq_one_letter_code
_entity_poly.pdbx_strand_id
1 'polypeptide(L)'
;MFLSQDLAVIVDFNQTIEAILLTLLKIKQNLSCIILNKPRHQKIIKTMCQLGIKVELINEGDVLGAIYLDIVLIHRPNLNFYKTIKAYTELLQCKAKGLINVVGVSNFDKDMIEILFEETGIYPNLNQIEFNPFNQRWDRVQYCQNKNILVQAYSPIANTMENQILVAESKKYNCTVAQLVLAWIQYFSIQPIAKAELLRHIQENKQSEKIRLTKIRLTKKNNSNLTES
;
A
#
# COMPACT_ATOMS: atom_id res chain seq x y z
N MET A 1 36.41 13.40 -11.58
CA MET A 1 37.88 13.28 -11.76
C MET A 1 38.24 11.85 -11.35
N PHE A 2 38.58 10.87 -12.20
CA PHE A 2 38.76 10.70 -13.65
C PHE A 2 38.25 9.29 -14.04
N LEU A 3 37.67 9.20 -15.25
CA LEU A 3 37.54 8.08 -16.20
C LEU A 3 37.57 6.60 -15.72
N SER A 4 36.58 5.83 -16.17
CA SER A 4 36.84 4.82 -17.21
C SER A 4 35.66 4.72 -18.19
N GLN A 5 35.96 4.93 -19.46
CA GLN A 5 35.17 4.40 -20.57
C GLN A 5 35.15 2.88 -20.41
N ASP A 6 33.99 2.29 -20.15
CA ASP A 6 33.53 0.99 -20.66
C ASP A 6 32.29 0.53 -19.90
N LEU A 7 31.38 -0.10 -20.65
CA LEU A 7 30.11 -0.73 -20.23
C LEU A 7 28.87 0.16 -20.14
N ALA A 8 28.60 0.93 -21.20
CA ALA A 8 27.21 1.11 -21.61
C ALA A 8 26.70 -0.24 -22.16
N VAL A 9 26.13 -1.08 -21.29
CA VAL A 9 25.45 -2.30 -21.74
C VAL A 9 24.05 -1.90 -22.21
N ILE A 10 23.87 -1.90 -23.53
CA ILE A 10 22.55 -1.75 -24.14
C ILE A 10 21.81 -3.08 -23.92
N VAL A 11 20.75 -3.06 -23.11
CA VAL A 11 19.86 -4.20 -22.95
C VAL A 11 18.82 -4.14 -24.07
N ASP A 12 18.92 -5.08 -25.00
CA ASP A 12 17.96 -5.26 -26.08
C ASP A 12 16.74 -6.04 -25.56
N PHE A 13 15.62 -5.33 -25.40
CA PHE A 13 14.38 -5.88 -24.86
C PHE A 13 13.59 -6.73 -25.87
N ASN A 14 14.08 -6.91 -27.09
CA ASN A 14 13.48 -7.84 -28.06
C ASN A 14 13.94 -9.30 -27.86
N GLN A 15 14.73 -9.58 -26.83
CA GLN A 15 15.25 -10.92 -26.53
C GLN A 15 14.36 -11.69 -25.54
N THR A 16 14.65 -12.99 -25.38
CA THR A 16 13.94 -13.83 -24.41
C THR A 16 14.20 -13.36 -22.98
N ILE A 17 13.22 -13.60 -22.09
CA ILE A 17 13.29 -13.16 -20.69
C ILE A 17 14.50 -13.77 -19.96
N GLU A 18 14.89 -15.01 -20.28
CA GLU A 18 16.13 -15.61 -19.74
C GLU A 18 17.39 -14.84 -20.17
N ALA A 19 17.47 -14.35 -21.41
CA ALA A 19 18.64 -13.62 -21.91
C ALA A 19 18.78 -12.23 -21.25
N ILE A 20 17.65 -11.57 -21.00
CA ILE A 20 17.59 -10.30 -20.27
C ILE A 20 18.03 -10.51 -18.81
N LEU A 21 17.51 -11.55 -18.14
CA LEU A 21 17.89 -11.90 -16.76
C LEU A 21 19.39 -12.23 -16.62
N LEU A 22 19.97 -12.98 -17.56
CA LEU A 22 21.40 -13.29 -17.59
C LEU A 22 22.28 -12.04 -17.76
N THR A 23 21.83 -11.08 -18.55
CA THR A 23 22.54 -9.81 -18.79
C THR A 23 22.54 -8.94 -17.52
N LEU A 24 21.40 -8.84 -16.85
CA LEU A 24 21.26 -8.11 -15.59
C LEU A 24 22.08 -8.77 -14.44
N LEU A 25 22.14 -10.11 -14.41
CA LEU A 25 22.96 -10.85 -13.43
C LEU A 25 24.47 -10.61 -13.63
N LYS A 26 24.95 -10.49 -14.87
CA LYS A 26 26.37 -10.18 -15.17
C LYS A 26 26.75 -8.77 -14.73
N ILE A 27 25.86 -7.79 -14.92
CA ILE A 27 26.07 -6.40 -14.46
C ILE A 27 26.17 -6.37 -12.93
N LYS A 28 25.34 -7.16 -12.24
CA LYS A 28 25.32 -7.26 -10.77
C LYS A 28 26.60 -7.87 -10.19
N GLN A 29 27.23 -8.84 -10.85
CA GLN A 29 28.46 -9.48 -10.36
C GLN A 29 29.67 -8.53 -10.32
N ASN A 30 29.66 -7.45 -11.12
CA ASN A 30 30.71 -6.43 -11.13
C ASN A 30 30.53 -5.30 -10.10
N LEU A 31 29.42 -5.28 -9.33
CA LEU A 31 29.08 -4.21 -8.38
C LEU A 31 29.19 -4.66 -6.90
N SER A 32 30.05 -5.63 -6.60
CA SER A 32 30.11 -6.37 -5.33
C SER A 32 30.53 -5.59 -4.05
N CYS A 33 30.39 -4.27 -4.02
CA CYS A 33 30.73 -3.43 -2.86
C CYS A 33 29.69 -2.36 -2.52
N ILE A 34 28.39 -2.69 -2.49
CA ILE A 34 27.38 -1.86 -1.80
C ILE A 34 26.36 -2.76 -1.08
N ILE A 35 26.36 -2.73 0.26
CA ILE A 35 25.26 -3.24 1.07
C ILE A 35 24.12 -2.22 1.00
N LEU A 36 23.13 -2.45 0.13
CA LEU A 36 21.90 -1.66 0.10
C LEU A 36 20.96 -2.14 1.21
N ASN A 37 21.11 -1.58 2.41
CA ASN A 37 20.09 -1.76 3.45
C ASN A 37 18.92 -0.79 3.21
N LYS A 38 17.82 -1.39 2.73
CA LYS A 38 16.41 -0.93 2.61
C LYS A 38 16.02 0.12 1.57
N PRO A 39 14.92 -0.21 0.89
CA PRO A 39 13.73 0.65 0.93
C PRO A 39 12.46 -0.16 1.26
N ARG A 40 11.47 0.43 1.93
CA ARG A 40 10.10 -0.12 1.99
C ARG A 40 9.32 0.45 0.81
N HIS A 41 9.28 -0.27 -0.31
CA HIS A 41 8.57 0.21 -1.51
C HIS A 41 7.18 -0.40 -1.61
N GLN A 42 6.16 0.46 -1.52
CA GLN A 42 4.78 0.10 -1.81
C GLN A 42 4.38 0.64 -3.18
N LYS A 43 4.03 -0.25 -4.12
CA LYS A 43 3.54 0.09 -5.46
C LYS A 43 2.07 -0.29 -5.61
N ILE A 44 1.34 0.56 -6.31
CA ILE A 44 -0.04 0.32 -6.72
C ILE A 44 -0.06 0.23 -8.25
N ILE A 45 -0.32 -0.96 -8.79
CA ILE A 45 -0.34 -1.23 -10.23
C ILE A 45 -1.77 -1.22 -10.78
N LYS A 46 -1.95 -0.79 -12.03
CA LYS A 46 -3.27 -0.79 -12.66
C LYS A 46 -3.57 -2.18 -13.21
N THR A 47 -4.85 -2.56 -13.19
CA THR A 47 -5.32 -3.85 -13.73
C THR A 47 -5.17 -3.98 -15.25
N MET A 48 -4.87 -2.89 -15.96
CA MET A 48 -4.59 -2.88 -17.40
C MET A 48 -3.22 -2.28 -17.64
N CYS A 49 -2.19 -3.11 -17.60
CA CYS A 49 -0.85 -2.72 -18.04
C CYS A 49 -0.63 -3.30 -19.44
N GLN A 50 -0.43 -2.42 -20.43
CA GLN A 50 -0.29 -2.80 -21.84
C GLN A 50 0.85 -3.81 -22.09
N LEU A 51 1.87 -3.79 -21.22
CA LEU A 51 3.07 -4.64 -21.34
C LEU A 51 3.06 -5.86 -20.40
N GLY A 52 1.96 -6.09 -19.65
CA GLY A 52 1.88 -7.14 -18.63
C GLY A 52 2.57 -6.79 -17.30
N ILE A 53 2.18 -7.48 -16.23
CA ILE A 53 2.58 -7.12 -14.86
C ILE A 53 4.06 -7.41 -14.59
N LYS A 54 4.56 -8.56 -15.07
CA LYS A 54 5.96 -8.95 -14.85
C LYS A 54 6.95 -7.92 -15.42
N VAL A 55 6.66 -7.39 -16.61
CA VAL A 55 7.51 -6.39 -17.28
C VAL A 55 7.49 -5.06 -16.51
N GLU A 56 6.33 -4.63 -16.02
CA GLU A 56 6.22 -3.40 -15.22
C GLU A 56 7.02 -3.50 -13.91
N LEU A 57 6.97 -4.66 -13.22
CA LEU A 57 7.71 -4.86 -11.98
C LEU A 57 9.23 -4.89 -12.19
N ILE A 58 9.70 -5.45 -13.31
CA ILE A 58 11.13 -5.45 -13.66
C ILE A 58 11.59 -4.01 -13.91
N ASN A 59 10.89 -3.27 -14.78
CA ASN A 59 11.24 -1.88 -15.09
C ASN A 59 11.26 -1.00 -13.84
N GLU A 60 10.28 -1.18 -12.95
CA GLU A 60 10.23 -0.42 -11.70
C GLU A 60 11.34 -0.83 -10.73
N GLY A 61 11.64 -2.13 -10.62
CA GLY A 61 12.77 -2.63 -9.83
C GLY A 61 14.09 -2.00 -10.28
N ASP A 62 14.29 -1.89 -11.59
CA ASP A 62 15.47 -1.24 -12.17
C ASP A 62 15.50 0.27 -11.86
N VAL A 63 14.37 0.98 -12.00
CA VAL A 63 14.25 2.41 -11.64
C VAL A 63 14.54 2.65 -10.16
N LEU A 64 14.10 1.73 -9.29
CA LEU A 64 14.27 1.83 -7.85
C LEU A 64 15.60 1.23 -7.35
N GLY A 65 16.41 0.65 -8.24
CA GLY A 65 17.61 -0.12 -7.87
C GLY A 65 17.30 -1.31 -6.96
N ALA A 66 16.06 -1.81 -6.98
CA ALA A 66 15.53 -2.82 -6.08
C ALA A 66 15.48 -4.19 -6.78
N ILE A 67 16.05 -5.21 -6.13
CA ILE A 67 16.06 -6.60 -6.63
C ILE A 67 14.69 -7.28 -6.42
N TYR A 68 13.85 -6.72 -5.54
CA TYR A 68 12.49 -7.16 -5.25
C TYR A 68 11.65 -5.97 -4.77
N LEU A 69 10.32 -6.11 -4.78
CA LEU A 69 9.38 -5.11 -4.25
C LEU A 69 8.71 -5.61 -2.96
N ASP A 70 8.60 -4.76 -1.94
CA ASP A 70 8.00 -5.18 -0.67
C ASP A 70 6.50 -5.40 -0.78
N ILE A 71 5.77 -4.43 -1.33
CA ILE A 71 4.31 -4.47 -1.40
C ILE A 71 3.87 -4.08 -2.81
N VAL A 72 3.10 -4.95 -3.46
CA VAL A 72 2.46 -4.65 -4.74
C VAL A 72 0.96 -4.87 -4.62
N LEU A 73 0.20 -3.83 -4.95
CA LEU A 73 -1.27 -3.83 -4.89
C LEU A 73 -1.88 -3.69 -6.28
N ILE A 74 -2.95 -4.44 -6.54
CA ILE A 74 -3.86 -4.09 -7.65
C ILE A 74 -4.64 -2.84 -7.24
N HIS A 75 -4.52 -1.75 -8.00
CA HIS A 75 -5.10 -0.44 -7.66
C HIS A 75 -6.61 -0.46 -7.50
N ARG A 76 -7.31 -1.13 -8.43
CA ARG A 76 -8.78 -1.20 -8.52
C ARG A 76 -9.17 -2.47 -9.26
N PRO A 77 -10.36 -3.02 -8.99
CA PRO A 77 -10.92 -4.08 -9.84
C PRO A 77 -11.15 -3.54 -11.26
N ASN A 78 -10.88 -4.37 -12.26
CA ASN A 78 -11.29 -4.08 -13.63
C ASN A 78 -12.79 -4.35 -13.81
N LEU A 79 -13.45 -3.62 -14.72
CA LEU A 79 -14.84 -3.90 -15.12
C LEU A 79 -15.01 -5.34 -15.61
N ASN A 80 -14.03 -5.83 -16.38
CA ASN A 80 -13.92 -7.25 -16.69
C ASN A 80 -13.11 -7.94 -15.59
N PHE A 81 -13.80 -8.53 -14.61
CA PHE A 81 -13.16 -9.10 -13.43
C PHE A 81 -12.20 -10.27 -13.72
N TYR A 82 -12.34 -10.96 -14.87
CA TYR A 82 -11.36 -11.96 -15.32
C TYR A 82 -9.95 -11.36 -15.46
N LYS A 83 -9.84 -10.11 -15.92
CA LYS A 83 -8.55 -9.41 -15.97
C LYS A 83 -7.97 -9.17 -14.57
N THR A 84 -8.83 -8.91 -13.59
CA THR A 84 -8.44 -8.78 -12.18
C THR A 84 -7.91 -10.09 -11.62
N ILE A 85 -8.62 -11.20 -11.85
CA ILE A 85 -8.20 -12.54 -11.43
C ILE A 85 -6.85 -12.89 -12.06
N LYS A 86 -6.72 -12.71 -13.39
CA LYS A 86 -5.46 -12.94 -14.10
C LYS A 86 -4.31 -12.11 -13.52
N ALA A 87 -4.54 -10.81 -13.30
CA ALA A 87 -3.56 -9.92 -12.71
C ALA A 87 -3.10 -10.38 -11.32
N TYR A 88 -4.06 -10.81 -10.49
CA TYR A 88 -3.78 -11.29 -9.14
C TYR A 88 -2.98 -12.60 -9.16
N THR A 89 -3.34 -13.55 -10.03
CA THR A 89 -2.59 -14.79 -10.26
C THR A 89 -1.15 -14.52 -10.70
N GLU A 90 -0.92 -13.57 -11.61
CA GLU A 90 0.43 -13.18 -12.04
C GLU A 90 1.26 -12.59 -10.88
N LEU A 91 0.65 -11.78 -10.00
CA LEU A 91 1.31 -11.27 -8.80
C LEU A 91 1.68 -12.38 -7.82
N LEU A 92 0.79 -13.37 -7.61
CA LEU A 92 1.07 -14.54 -6.77
C LEU A 92 2.25 -15.35 -7.32
N GLN A 93 2.35 -15.52 -8.64
CA GLN A 93 3.51 -16.16 -9.26
C GLN A 93 4.80 -15.36 -9.07
N CYS A 94 4.74 -14.03 -9.15
CA CYS A 94 5.90 -13.17 -8.88
C CYS A 94 6.34 -13.27 -7.41
N LYS A 95 5.38 -13.33 -6.47
CA LYS A 95 5.64 -13.61 -5.06
C LYS A 95 6.31 -14.96 -4.85
N ALA A 96 5.80 -16.02 -5.47
CA ALA A 96 6.39 -17.36 -5.40
C ALA A 96 7.84 -17.42 -5.93
N LYS A 97 8.20 -16.52 -6.85
CA LYS A 97 9.56 -16.36 -7.39
C LYS A 97 10.46 -15.43 -6.56
N GLY A 98 9.99 -14.91 -5.43
CA GLY A 98 10.73 -13.99 -4.57
C GLY A 98 10.87 -12.56 -5.11
N LEU A 99 10.13 -12.21 -6.17
CA LEU A 99 10.17 -10.86 -6.76
C LEU A 99 9.31 -9.85 -5.98
N ILE A 100 8.32 -10.35 -5.24
CA ILE A 100 7.40 -9.55 -4.42
C ILE A 100 7.30 -10.20 -3.04
N ASN A 101 7.38 -9.40 -1.97
CA ASN A 101 7.19 -9.92 -0.61
C ASN A 101 5.70 -10.02 -0.23
N VAL A 102 4.92 -8.96 -0.47
CA VAL A 102 3.50 -8.84 -0.10
C VAL A 102 2.67 -8.51 -1.33
N VAL A 103 1.61 -9.29 -1.55
CA VAL A 103 0.64 -9.06 -2.64
C VAL A 103 -0.69 -8.68 -2.01
N GLY A 104 -1.28 -7.59 -2.48
CA GLY A 104 -2.57 -7.13 -2.00
C GLY A 104 -3.39 -6.45 -3.07
N VAL A 105 -4.46 -5.80 -2.63
CA VAL A 105 -5.41 -5.10 -3.49
C VAL A 105 -5.74 -3.72 -2.93
N SER A 106 -6.39 -2.89 -3.72
CA SER A 106 -6.91 -1.60 -3.31
C SER A 106 -8.27 -1.35 -3.93
N ASN A 107 -9.18 -0.76 -3.15
CA ASN A 107 -10.56 -0.48 -3.54
C ASN A 107 -11.39 -1.73 -3.88
N PHE A 108 -11.13 -2.87 -3.22
CA PHE A 108 -11.93 -4.08 -3.42
C PHE A 108 -13.04 -4.17 -2.37
N ASP A 109 -14.19 -4.65 -2.83
CA ASP A 109 -15.35 -4.97 -1.99
C ASP A 109 -15.26 -6.44 -1.54
N LYS A 110 -16.02 -6.80 -0.50
CA LYS A 110 -15.99 -8.15 0.10
C LYS A 110 -16.19 -9.27 -0.93
N ASP A 111 -17.16 -9.11 -1.83
CA ASP A 111 -17.53 -10.12 -2.82
C ASP A 111 -16.41 -10.30 -3.86
N MET A 112 -15.71 -9.21 -4.19
CA MET A 112 -14.56 -9.26 -5.11
C MET A 112 -13.36 -9.98 -4.49
N ILE A 113 -13.13 -9.78 -3.19
CA ILE A 113 -12.07 -10.49 -2.45
C ILE A 113 -12.40 -11.98 -2.38
N GLU A 114 -13.67 -12.34 -2.18
CA GLU A 114 -14.07 -13.75 -2.13
C GLU A 114 -13.89 -14.43 -3.49
N ILE A 115 -14.29 -13.78 -4.59
CA ILE A 115 -14.04 -14.31 -5.94
C ILE A 115 -12.53 -14.51 -6.18
N LEU A 116 -11.67 -13.56 -5.76
CA LEU A 116 -10.21 -13.76 -5.87
C LEU A 116 -9.74 -14.99 -5.11
N PHE A 117 -10.27 -15.23 -3.91
CA PHE A 117 -9.92 -16.40 -3.11
C PHE A 117 -10.44 -17.69 -3.73
N GLU A 118 -11.69 -17.73 -4.21
CA GLU A 118 -12.27 -18.91 -4.88
C GLU A 118 -11.45 -19.31 -6.11
N GLU A 119 -10.99 -18.34 -6.90
CA GLU A 119 -10.27 -18.58 -8.15
C GLU A 119 -8.78 -18.88 -7.97
N THR A 120 -8.17 -18.45 -6.86
CA THR A 120 -6.71 -18.55 -6.66
C THR A 120 -6.28 -19.33 -5.41
N GLY A 121 -7.21 -19.60 -4.50
CA GLY A 121 -6.97 -20.22 -3.20
C GLY A 121 -6.23 -19.35 -2.19
N ILE A 122 -5.94 -18.07 -2.50
CA ILE A 122 -5.10 -17.20 -1.67
C ILE A 122 -5.73 -15.82 -1.47
N TYR A 123 -6.08 -15.48 -0.23
CA TYR A 123 -6.53 -14.14 0.12
C TYR A 123 -5.41 -13.08 -0.05
N PRO A 124 -5.75 -11.85 -0.45
CA PRO A 124 -4.77 -10.77 -0.49
C PRO A 124 -4.23 -10.49 0.91
N ASN A 125 -2.94 -10.18 1.03
CA ASN A 125 -2.34 -9.87 2.33
C ASN A 125 -2.91 -8.57 2.93
N LEU A 126 -3.33 -7.64 2.07
CA LEU A 126 -3.93 -6.37 2.49
C LEU A 126 -4.92 -5.82 1.45
N ASN A 127 -5.88 -5.03 1.92
CA ASN A 127 -6.78 -4.22 1.09
C ASN A 127 -6.64 -2.75 1.47
N GLN A 128 -6.13 -1.93 0.54
CA GLN A 128 -6.02 -0.48 0.73
C GLN A 128 -7.30 0.22 0.26
N ILE A 129 -8.04 0.84 1.19
CA ILE A 129 -9.31 1.51 0.91
C ILE A 129 -9.31 2.94 1.44
N GLU A 130 -10.22 3.78 0.94
CA GLU A 130 -10.47 5.08 1.55
C GLU A 130 -11.11 4.84 2.92
N PHE A 131 -10.47 5.35 3.97
CA PHE A 131 -11.01 5.24 5.32
C PHE A 131 -10.64 6.47 6.13
N ASN A 132 -11.65 7.17 6.63
CA ASN A 132 -11.51 8.34 7.49
C ASN A 132 -12.80 8.51 8.33
N PRO A 133 -12.85 9.43 9.32
CA PRO A 133 -14.04 9.64 10.15
C PRO A 133 -15.33 9.92 9.37
N PHE A 134 -15.26 10.35 8.11
CA PHE A 134 -16.41 10.67 7.26
C PHE A 134 -16.73 9.58 6.23
N ASN A 135 -15.87 8.56 6.08
CA ASN A 135 -16.03 7.45 5.16
C ASN A 135 -15.44 6.19 5.81
N GLN A 136 -16.24 5.49 6.62
CA GLN A 136 -15.73 4.42 7.50
C GLN A 136 -15.88 3.01 6.91
N ARG A 137 -16.79 2.77 5.95
CA ARG A 137 -16.95 1.47 5.26
C ARG A 137 -16.71 0.21 6.14
N TRP A 138 -17.35 0.18 7.32
CA TRP A 138 -17.06 -0.82 8.36
C TRP A 138 -17.31 -2.25 7.92
N ASP A 139 -18.28 -2.46 7.02
CA ASP A 139 -18.56 -3.73 6.38
C ASP A 139 -17.30 -4.34 5.73
N ARG A 140 -16.52 -3.51 5.03
CA ARG A 140 -15.28 -3.94 4.37
C ARG A 140 -14.15 -4.16 5.36
N VAL A 141 -14.04 -3.30 6.37
CA VAL A 141 -13.02 -3.40 7.41
C VAL A 141 -13.20 -4.71 8.18
N GLN A 142 -14.41 -4.96 8.67
CA GLN A 142 -14.74 -6.17 9.43
C GLN A 142 -14.52 -7.42 8.59
N TYR A 143 -14.93 -7.40 7.32
CA TYR A 143 -14.68 -8.51 6.40
C TYR A 143 -13.18 -8.83 6.28
N CYS A 144 -12.38 -7.81 5.99
CA CYS A 144 -10.93 -7.98 5.83
C CYS A 144 -10.30 -8.52 7.12
N GLN A 145 -10.63 -7.93 8.28
CA GLN A 145 -10.09 -8.34 9.58
C GLN A 145 -10.46 -9.79 9.93
N ASN A 146 -11.70 -10.20 9.69
CA ASN A 146 -12.14 -11.59 9.92
C ASN A 146 -11.40 -12.62 9.07
N LYS A 147 -10.83 -12.19 7.93
CA LYS A 147 -10.04 -13.03 7.00
C LYS A 147 -8.53 -12.83 7.17
N ASN A 148 -8.08 -12.13 8.21
CA ASN A 148 -6.68 -11.77 8.44
C ASN A 148 -6.06 -10.94 7.30
N ILE A 149 -6.87 -10.14 6.60
CA ILE A 149 -6.45 -9.20 5.58
C ILE A 149 -6.22 -7.85 6.24
N LEU A 150 -5.00 -7.32 6.16
CA LEU A 150 -4.67 -6.01 6.71
C LEU A 150 -5.45 -4.93 5.96
N VAL A 151 -6.11 -4.03 6.70
CA VAL A 151 -6.74 -2.84 6.10
C VAL A 151 -5.77 -1.69 6.15
N GLN A 152 -5.57 -1.04 5.00
CA GLN A 152 -4.75 0.15 4.91
C GLN A 152 -5.59 1.35 4.46
N ALA A 153 -5.59 2.43 5.23
CA ALA A 153 -6.40 3.62 4.97
C ALA A 153 -5.62 4.62 4.11
N TYR A 154 -6.07 4.87 2.88
CA TYR A 154 -5.64 6.05 2.11
C TYR A 154 -6.56 7.23 2.38
N SER A 155 -6.05 8.45 2.15
CA SER A 155 -6.72 9.71 2.49
C SER A 155 -7.26 9.75 3.93
N PRO A 156 -6.46 9.38 4.95
CA PRO A 156 -6.94 9.26 6.32
C PRO A 156 -7.38 10.60 6.92
N ILE A 157 -6.69 11.69 6.59
CA ILE A 157 -6.98 13.03 7.11
C ILE A 157 -8.06 13.72 6.26
N ALA A 158 -8.01 13.65 4.93
CA ALA A 158 -9.01 14.25 4.03
C ALA A 158 -9.43 15.67 4.47
N ASN A 159 -10.74 15.96 4.53
CA ASN A 159 -11.29 17.26 4.94
C ASN A 159 -11.61 17.33 6.44
N THR A 160 -10.93 16.58 7.30
CA THR A 160 -11.23 16.52 8.74
C THR A 160 -10.75 17.74 9.52
N MET A 161 -9.72 18.44 9.04
CA MET A 161 -8.98 19.46 9.79
C MET A 161 -9.84 20.63 10.28
N GLU A 162 -10.84 21.04 9.50
CA GLU A 162 -11.71 22.18 9.81
C GLU A 162 -12.98 21.77 10.58
N ASN A 163 -13.16 20.48 10.85
CA ASN A 163 -14.35 20.00 11.55
C ASN A 163 -14.27 20.40 13.04
N GLN A 164 -15.16 21.29 13.47
CA GLN A 164 -15.17 21.84 14.83
C GLN A 164 -15.33 20.76 15.92
N ILE A 165 -16.00 19.64 15.62
CA ILE A 165 -16.15 18.52 16.56
C ILE A 165 -14.79 17.85 16.74
N LEU A 166 -14.09 17.56 15.66
CA LEU A 166 -12.76 16.95 15.73
C LEU A 166 -11.73 17.88 16.37
N VAL A 167 -11.84 19.20 16.15
CA VAL A 167 -11.03 20.21 16.85
C VAL A 167 -11.29 20.20 18.35
N ALA A 168 -12.56 20.13 18.77
CA ALA A 168 -12.92 20.05 20.19
C ALA A 168 -12.42 18.75 20.82
N GLU A 169 -12.54 17.61 20.12
CA GLU A 169 -12.02 16.33 20.58
C GLU A 169 -10.48 16.30 20.67
N SER A 170 -9.77 16.90 19.70
CA SER A 170 -8.30 16.85 19.69
C SER A 170 -7.68 17.57 20.90
N LYS A 171 -8.36 18.62 21.40
CA LYS A 171 -7.98 19.33 22.63
C LYS A 171 -7.99 18.42 23.87
N LYS A 172 -8.91 17.46 23.96
CA LYS A 172 -8.97 16.51 25.10
C LYS A 172 -7.73 15.63 25.19
N TYR A 173 -7.12 15.35 24.04
CA TYR A 173 -5.91 14.52 23.92
C TYR A 173 -4.63 15.34 23.73
N ASN A 174 -4.71 16.68 23.84
CA ASN A 174 -3.62 17.61 23.61
C ASN A 174 -2.85 17.33 22.29
N CYS A 175 -3.60 17.15 21.21
CA CYS A 175 -3.06 16.80 19.90
C CYS A 175 -3.72 17.59 18.77
N THR A 176 -3.11 17.53 17.58
CA THR A 176 -3.73 18.12 16.38
C THR A 176 -4.85 17.21 15.85
N VAL A 177 -5.74 17.76 15.03
CA VAL A 177 -6.80 16.97 14.39
C VAL A 177 -6.21 15.85 13.53
N ALA A 178 -5.12 16.11 12.80
CA ALA A 178 -4.44 15.09 12.00
C ALA A 178 -3.97 13.93 12.90
N GLN A 179 -3.31 14.25 14.01
CA GLN A 179 -2.81 13.22 14.93
C GLN A 179 -3.95 12.43 15.57
N LEU A 180 -5.03 13.10 16.00
CA LEU A 180 -6.23 12.46 16.53
C LEU A 180 -6.81 11.44 15.53
N VAL A 181 -6.96 11.85 14.28
CA VAL A 181 -7.54 11.01 13.21
C VAL A 181 -6.65 9.81 12.92
N LEU A 182 -5.33 10.00 12.83
CA LEU A 182 -4.40 8.90 12.58
C LEU A 182 -4.38 7.90 13.74
N ALA A 183 -4.34 8.39 14.98
CA ALA A 183 -4.43 7.55 16.17
C ALA A 183 -5.76 6.79 16.24
N TRP A 184 -6.86 7.43 15.81
CA TRP A 184 -8.18 6.82 15.75
C TRP A 184 -8.24 5.67 14.73
N ILE A 185 -7.66 5.86 13.55
CA ILE A 185 -7.57 4.78 12.55
C ILE A 185 -6.74 3.60 13.11
N GLN A 186 -5.61 3.89 13.75
CA GLN A 186 -4.75 2.87 14.36
C GLN A 186 -5.45 2.12 15.51
N TYR A 187 -6.30 2.80 16.29
CA TYR A 187 -7.09 2.20 17.36
C TYR A 187 -7.97 1.04 16.86
N PHE A 188 -8.45 1.09 15.62
CA PHE A 188 -9.22 0.01 14.99
C PHE A 188 -8.37 -1.03 14.25
N SER A 189 -7.06 -1.08 14.51
CA SER A 189 -6.13 -1.98 13.82
C SER A 189 -6.13 -1.78 12.29
N ILE A 190 -6.29 -0.54 11.85
CA ILE A 190 -6.18 -0.12 10.45
C ILE A 190 -4.87 0.66 10.30
N GLN A 191 -4.12 0.42 9.23
CA GLN A 191 -2.86 1.12 8.98
C GLN A 191 -3.10 2.39 8.14
N PRO A 192 -2.91 3.61 8.66
CA PRO A 192 -3.04 4.82 7.86
C PRO A 192 -1.83 5.08 6.96
N ILE A 193 -2.10 5.61 5.75
CA ILE A 193 -1.09 6.27 4.90
C ILE A 193 -1.40 7.75 4.83
N ALA A 194 -0.71 8.53 5.64
CA ALA A 194 -0.81 9.98 5.62
C ALA A 194 0.22 10.57 4.64
N LYS A 195 -0.23 11.03 3.46
CA LYS A 195 0.63 11.80 2.56
C LYS A 195 0.93 13.16 3.21
N ALA A 196 2.21 13.53 3.25
CA ALA A 196 2.67 14.85 3.68
C ALA A 196 3.89 15.25 2.86
N GLU A 197 3.95 16.51 2.43
CA GLU A 197 5.05 17.06 1.62
C GLU A 197 6.03 17.87 2.48
N LEU A 198 5.57 18.40 3.61
CA LEU A 198 6.36 19.20 4.53
C LEU A 198 6.92 18.33 5.66
N LEU A 199 8.23 18.43 5.93
CA LEU A 199 8.91 17.69 7.00
C LEU A 199 8.21 17.82 8.35
N ARG A 200 7.72 19.02 8.69
CA ARG A 200 6.95 19.27 9.92
C ARG A 200 5.70 18.39 10.01
N HIS A 201 4.96 18.21 8.91
CA HIS A 201 3.75 17.39 8.90
C HIS A 201 4.10 15.89 8.94
N ILE A 202 5.22 15.47 8.34
CA ILE A 202 5.71 14.08 8.45
C ILE A 202 6.03 13.76 9.91
N GLN A 203 6.76 14.65 10.59
CA GLN A 203 7.10 14.49 12.00
C GLN A 203 5.85 14.53 12.90
N GLU A 204 4.94 15.47 12.65
CA GLU A 204 3.66 15.58 13.36
C GLU A 204 2.81 14.31 13.20
N ASN A 205 2.64 13.81 11.97
CA ASN A 205 1.89 12.60 11.68
C ASN A 205 2.50 11.38 12.39
N LYS A 206 3.84 11.27 12.41
CA LYS A 206 4.53 10.17 13.11
C LYS A 206 4.27 10.19 14.61
N GLN A 207 4.10 11.36 15.22
CA GLN A 207 3.82 11.46 16.66
C GLN A 207 2.42 10.92 17.04
N SER A 208 1.51 10.73 16.09
CA SER A 208 0.20 10.13 16.34
C SER A 208 0.28 8.74 16.99
N GLU A 209 1.33 7.96 16.71
CA GLU A 209 1.57 6.62 17.29
C GLU A 209 1.71 6.64 18.82
N LYS A 210 2.00 7.81 19.41
CA LYS A 210 2.14 7.98 20.85
C LYS A 210 0.81 8.32 21.54
N ILE A 211 -0.20 8.70 20.78
CA ILE A 211 -1.52 9.05 21.33
C ILE A 211 -2.20 7.76 21.78
N ARG A 212 -2.80 7.82 22.97
CA ARG A 212 -3.59 6.73 23.54
C ARG A 212 -5.02 7.21 23.65
N LEU A 213 -5.88 6.62 22.83
CA LEU A 213 -7.30 6.92 22.82
C LEU A 213 -8.02 6.00 23.79
N THR A 214 -8.98 6.53 24.52
CA THR A 214 -10.02 5.75 25.22
C THR A 214 -11.22 5.59 24.28
N LYS A 215 -12.25 4.82 24.67
CA LYS A 215 -13.41 4.49 23.83
C LYS A 215 -13.98 5.75 23.14
N ILE A 216 -13.71 5.89 21.84
CA ILE A 216 -14.03 7.09 21.04
C ILE A 216 -14.59 6.70 19.68
N ARG A 217 -15.63 7.43 19.24
CA ARG A 217 -16.15 7.38 17.88
C ARG A 217 -15.99 8.76 17.26
N LEU A 218 -15.22 8.86 16.18
CA LEU A 218 -15.11 10.08 15.40
C LEU A 218 -16.10 10.00 14.23
N THR A 219 -16.97 11.00 14.10
CA THR A 219 -17.98 11.09 13.03
C THR A 219 -18.10 12.52 12.53
N LYS A 220 -18.68 12.71 11.33
CA LYS A 220 -18.93 14.04 10.76
C LYS A 220 -19.86 14.91 11.59
N LYS A 221 -20.77 14.29 12.36
CA LYS A 221 -21.80 14.93 13.19
C LYS A 221 -21.63 14.55 14.65
N ASN A 222 -22.12 15.41 15.55
CA ASN A 222 -22.24 15.11 16.97
C ASN A 222 -23.20 13.93 17.13
N ASN A 223 -22.69 12.75 17.46
CA ASN A 223 -23.51 11.76 18.13
C ASN A 223 -23.27 11.92 19.64
N SER A 224 -23.86 12.98 20.21
CA SER A 224 -23.93 13.14 21.66
C SER A 224 -24.86 12.11 22.32
N ASN A 225 -25.50 11.21 21.56
CA ASN A 225 -26.46 10.23 22.08
C ASN A 225 -26.21 8.80 21.55
N LEU A 226 -25.04 8.21 21.81
CA LEU A 226 -24.91 6.75 21.78
C LEU A 226 -24.14 6.28 23.00
N THR A 227 -24.83 6.34 24.14
CA THR A 227 -24.56 5.46 25.28
C THR A 227 -24.62 4.01 24.82
N GLU A 228 -23.70 3.24 25.40
CA GLU A 228 -23.64 1.78 25.49
C GLU A 228 -24.87 1.00 25.03
N SER A 229 -24.66 0.14 24.03
CA SER A 229 -25.33 -1.14 23.85
C SER A 229 -24.38 -2.09 23.13
#